data_AF-A0A956HSI3-F1
#
_entry.id   AF-A0A956HSI3-F1
#
_cell.length_a   1.000
_cell.length_b   1.000
_cell.length_c   1.000
_cell.angle_alpha   90.00
_cell.angle_beta   90.00
_cell.angle_gamma   90.00
#
_symmetry.space_group_name_H-M   'P 1'
#
loop_
_entity.id
_entity.type
_entity.pdbx_description
1 polymer ?
#
loop_
_entity_poly.entity_id
_entity_poly.type
_entity_poly.pdbx_seq_one_letter_code
_entity_poly.pdbx_strand_id
1 'polypeptide(L)'
;GIASDDRSLAALELRTRIALELGDLGLALHLARLRRAQAPDATAALLLAEALGRVEPPRLREAAALLEEARASVDPADAYTLACLEEQLIRALARLDGPDDRARARALLSTLERRPGDARARRRRIALREALDG
;
A
#
# COMPACT_ATOMS: atom_id res chain seq x y z
N GLY A 1 -26.31 14.55 -0.85
CA GLY A 1 -25.83 13.17 -1.05
C GLY A 1 -24.31 13.14 -0.97
N ILE A 2 -23.63 13.56 -2.03
CA ILE A 2 -22.18 13.39 -2.26
C ILE A 2 -21.27 13.88 -1.11
N ALA A 3 -21.47 15.09 -0.58
CA ALA A 3 -20.64 15.62 0.51
C ALA A 3 -20.75 14.83 1.84
N SER A 4 -21.80 14.03 2.02
CA SER A 4 -21.95 13.17 3.20
C SER A 4 -21.10 11.90 3.05
N ASP A 5 -21.03 11.36 1.83
CA ASP A 5 -20.32 10.13 1.52
C ASP A 5 -18.80 10.37 1.58
N ASP A 6 -18.31 11.48 1.02
CA ASP A 6 -16.89 11.85 1.09
C ASP A 6 -16.40 12.03 2.53
N ARG A 7 -17.23 12.65 3.40
CA ARG A 7 -16.91 12.80 4.82
C ARG A 7 -16.92 11.46 5.55
N SER A 8 -17.81 10.55 5.18
CA SER A 8 -17.84 9.18 5.73
C SER A 8 -16.58 8.40 5.36
N LEU A 9 -16.15 8.48 4.09
CA LEU A 9 -14.92 7.84 3.62
C LEU A 9 -13.69 8.39 4.34
N ALA A 10 -13.54 9.72 4.42
CA ALA A 10 -12.43 10.34 5.14
C ALA A 10 -12.42 9.97 6.64
N ALA A 11 -13.59 9.85 7.27
CA ALA A 11 -13.68 9.40 8.66
C ALA A 11 -13.23 7.95 8.83
N LEU A 12 -13.59 7.05 7.90
CA LEU A 12 -13.12 5.67 7.90
C LEU A 12 -11.60 5.59 7.72
N GLU A 13 -11.03 6.39 6.83
CA GLU A 13 -9.58 6.45 6.62
C GLU A 13 -8.85 6.90 7.89
N LEU A 14 -9.31 7.98 8.52
CA LEU A 14 -8.71 8.49 9.75
C LEU A 14 -8.82 7.46 10.89
N ARG A 15 -9.99 6.85 11.08
CA ARG A 15 -10.19 5.82 12.11
C ARG A 15 -9.33 4.59 11.86
N THR A 16 -9.14 4.20 10.60
CA THR A 16 -8.24 3.11 10.23
C THR A 16 -6.81 3.43 10.65
N ARG A 17 -6.32 4.65 10.35
CA ARG A 17 -4.97 5.09 10.75
C ARG A 17 -4.80 5.14 12.26
N ILE A 18 -5.78 5.66 12.98
CA ILE A 18 -5.75 5.68 14.46
C ILE A 18 -5.69 4.25 15.01
N ALA A 19 -6.52 3.33 14.51
CA ALA A 19 -6.50 1.92 14.95
C ALA A 19 -5.13 1.26 14.66
N LEU A 20 -4.55 1.55 13.49
CA LEU A 20 -3.19 1.12 13.13
C LEU A 20 -2.15 1.67 14.10
N GLU A 21 -2.19 2.95 14.44
CA GLU A 21 -1.25 3.58 15.38
C GLU A 21 -1.39 3.02 16.80
N LEU A 22 -2.62 2.75 17.24
CA LEU A 22 -2.91 2.16 18.55
C LEU A 22 -2.62 0.66 18.63
N GLY A 23 -2.34 0.01 17.51
CA GLY A 23 -2.09 -1.44 17.46
C GLY A 23 -3.36 -2.30 17.54
N ASP A 24 -4.55 -1.72 17.40
CA ASP A 24 -5.79 -2.47 17.26
C ASP A 24 -5.95 -2.94 15.80
N LEU A 25 -5.21 -4.01 15.48
CA LEU A 25 -5.09 -4.53 14.12
C LEU A 25 -6.39 -5.17 13.61
N GLY A 26 -7.22 -5.69 14.52
CA GLY A 26 -8.53 -6.24 14.18
C GLY A 26 -9.49 -5.14 13.73
N LEU A 27 -9.57 -4.05 14.50
CA LEU A 27 -10.36 -2.88 14.13
C LEU A 27 -9.82 -2.21 12.86
N ALA A 28 -8.50 -2.04 12.74
CA ALA A 28 -7.88 -1.49 11.54
C ALA A 28 -8.26 -2.28 10.27
N LEU A 29 -8.16 -3.61 10.33
CA LEU A 29 -8.53 -4.48 9.21
C LEU A 29 -10.03 -4.37 8.87
N HIS A 30 -10.89 -4.34 9.88
CA HIS A 30 -12.33 -4.19 9.67
C HIS A 30 -12.67 -2.85 8.99
N LEU A 31 -12.13 -1.74 9.50
CA LEU A 31 -12.37 -0.40 8.95
C LEU A 31 -11.81 -0.24 7.54
N ALA A 32 -10.62 -0.78 7.26
CA ALA A 32 -10.02 -0.76 5.93
C ALA A 32 -10.87 -1.54 4.91
N ARG A 33 -11.40 -2.71 5.30
CA ARG A 33 -12.34 -3.48 4.46
C ARG A 33 -13.62 -2.70 4.18
N LEU A 34 -14.19 -2.07 5.21
CA LEU A 34 -15.38 -1.24 5.05
C LEU A 34 -15.12 -0.05 4.11
N ARG A 35 -13.98 0.63 4.26
CA ARG A 35 -13.57 1.73 3.37
C ARG A 35 -13.44 1.29 1.91
N ARG A 36 -12.85 0.11 1.66
CA ARG A 36 -12.73 -0.47 0.31
C ARG A 36 -14.08 -0.88 -0.27
N ALA A 37 -14.97 -1.45 0.54
CA ALA A 37 -16.30 -1.83 0.10
C ALA A 37 -17.15 -0.62 -0.31
N GLN A 38 -16.96 0.52 0.34
CA GLN A 38 -17.66 1.77 -0.02
C GLN A 38 -17.06 2.46 -1.24
N ALA A 39 -15.73 2.49 -1.37
CA ALA A 39 -15.05 3.00 -2.55
C ALA A 39 -13.73 2.22 -2.81
N PRO A 40 -13.67 1.37 -3.85
CA PRO A 40 -12.50 0.54 -4.13
C PRO A 40 -11.42 1.33 -4.91
N ASP A 41 -10.92 2.39 -4.30
CA ASP A 41 -9.86 3.25 -4.86
C ASP A 41 -8.45 2.87 -4.33
N ALA A 42 -7.43 3.56 -4.84
CA ALA A 42 -6.04 3.34 -4.46
C ALA A 42 -5.78 3.60 -2.97
N THR A 43 -6.44 4.60 -2.38
CA THR A 43 -6.30 4.93 -0.95
C THR A 43 -6.82 3.79 -0.08
N ALA A 44 -7.98 3.23 -0.42
CA ALA A 44 -8.55 2.09 0.26
C ALA A 44 -7.65 0.84 0.12
N ALA A 45 -7.06 0.62 -1.06
CA ALA A 45 -6.11 -0.46 -1.28
C ALA A 45 -4.84 -0.31 -0.42
N LEU A 46 -4.27 0.90 -0.33
CA LEU A 46 -3.10 1.18 0.51
C LEU A 46 -3.38 0.91 1.99
N LEU A 47 -4.51 1.39 2.51
CA LEU A 47 -4.91 1.19 3.90
C LEU A 47 -5.14 -0.30 4.24
N LEU A 48 -5.84 -1.01 3.35
CA LEU A 48 -6.11 -2.43 3.56
C LEU A 48 -4.84 -3.27 3.44
N ALA A 49 -3.95 -2.96 2.50
CA ALA A 49 -2.65 -3.62 2.40
C ALA A 49 -1.79 -3.40 3.65
N GLU A 50 -1.78 -2.18 4.21
CA GLU A 50 -1.07 -1.90 5.46
C GLU A 50 -1.63 -2.73 6.62
N ALA A 51 -2.97 -2.77 6.77
CA ALA A 51 -3.61 -3.57 7.81
C ALA A 51 -3.30 -5.08 7.65
N LEU A 52 -3.42 -5.61 6.43
CA LEU A 52 -3.10 -7.02 6.11
C LEU A 52 -1.62 -7.35 6.37
N GLY A 53 -0.72 -6.40 6.17
CA GLY A 53 0.71 -6.58 6.41
C GLY A 53 1.10 -6.50 7.89
N ARG A 54 0.22 -5.97 8.77
CA ARG A 54 0.50 -5.77 10.19
C ARG A 54 -0.19 -6.78 11.11
N VAL A 55 -1.30 -7.39 10.69
CA VAL A 55 -1.96 -8.48 11.44
C VAL A 55 -1.04 -9.70 11.60
N GLU A 56 -1.33 -10.52 12.62
CA GLU A 56 -0.63 -11.79 12.88
C GLU A 56 -1.60 -12.98 12.70
N PRO A 57 -1.30 -13.94 11.81
CA PRO A 57 -0.19 -13.96 10.86
C PRO A 57 -0.35 -12.93 9.71
N PRO A 58 0.76 -12.37 9.17
CA PRO A 58 0.69 -11.41 8.07
C PRO A 58 0.09 -12.01 6.79
N ARG A 59 -0.82 -11.27 6.15
CA ARG A 59 -1.51 -11.67 4.92
C ARG A 59 -0.88 -11.02 3.69
N LEU A 60 0.43 -11.22 3.53
CA LEU A 60 1.25 -10.49 2.54
C LEU A 60 0.91 -10.78 1.08
N ARG A 61 0.56 -12.04 0.74
CA ARG A 61 0.14 -12.39 -0.63
C ARG A 61 -1.13 -11.66 -1.03
N GLU A 62 -2.08 -11.54 -0.12
CA GLU A 62 -3.33 -10.80 -0.34
C GLU A 62 -3.06 -9.30 -0.44
N ALA A 63 -2.19 -8.76 0.41
CA ALA A 63 -1.76 -7.37 0.31
C ALA A 63 -1.09 -7.07 -1.04
N ALA A 64 -0.22 -7.96 -1.52
CA ALA A 64 0.44 -7.80 -2.83
C ALA A 64 -0.57 -7.85 -3.99
N ALA A 65 -1.46 -8.85 -4.02
CA ALA A 65 -2.49 -8.97 -5.05
C ALA A 65 -3.42 -7.73 -5.08
N LEU A 66 -3.82 -7.23 -3.91
CA LEU A 66 -4.62 -6.03 -3.76
C LEU A 66 -3.92 -4.79 -4.33
N LEU A 67 -2.63 -4.61 -4.05
CA LEU A 67 -1.85 -3.48 -4.54
C LEU A 67 -1.61 -3.56 -6.05
N GLU A 68 -1.48 -4.76 -6.61
CA GLU A 68 -1.37 -4.97 -8.05
C GLU A 68 -2.65 -4.60 -8.80
N GLU A 69 -3.80 -5.05 -8.29
CA GLU A 69 -5.12 -4.70 -8.84
C GLU A 69 -5.31 -3.17 -8.82
N ALA A 70 -5.00 -2.54 -7.69
CA ALA A 70 -5.07 -1.08 -7.58
C ALA A 70 -4.10 -0.39 -8.55
N ARG A 71 -2.85 -0.87 -8.68
CA ARG A 71 -1.86 -0.30 -9.61
C ARG A 71 -2.31 -0.39 -11.06
N ALA A 72 -2.97 -1.49 -11.44
CA ALA A 72 -3.50 -1.69 -12.79
C ALA A 72 -4.68 -0.76 -13.11
N SER A 73 -5.36 -0.25 -12.09
CA SER A 73 -6.58 0.56 -12.23
C SER A 73 -6.34 2.07 -12.08
N VAL A 74 -5.17 2.48 -11.59
CA VAL A 74 -4.80 3.90 -11.41
C VAL A 74 -4.38 4.51 -12.75
N ASP A 75 -4.79 5.77 -12.97
CA ASP A 75 -4.37 6.57 -14.13
C ASP A 75 -2.83 6.64 -14.20
N PRO A 76 -2.20 6.21 -15.31
CA PRO A 76 -0.77 6.31 -15.51
C PRO A 76 -0.20 7.73 -15.35
N ALA A 77 -1.01 8.78 -15.53
CA ALA A 77 -0.62 10.17 -15.32
C ALA A 77 -0.50 10.54 -13.83
N ASP A 78 -1.16 9.81 -12.92
CA ASP A 78 -1.01 9.98 -11.47
C ASP A 78 0.25 9.25 -10.96
N ALA A 79 1.40 9.82 -11.30
CA ALA A 79 2.70 9.28 -10.94
C ALA A 79 2.91 9.17 -9.42
N TYR A 80 2.22 10.02 -8.63
CA TYR A 80 2.32 10.00 -7.17
C TYR A 80 1.63 8.77 -6.59
N THR A 81 0.36 8.55 -6.92
CA THR A 81 -0.42 7.42 -6.42
C THR A 81 0.18 6.09 -6.89
N LEU A 82 0.62 6.02 -8.15
CA LEU A 82 1.36 4.86 -8.66
C LEU A 82 2.63 4.59 -7.86
N ALA A 83 3.41 5.63 -7.53
CA ALA A 83 4.61 5.45 -6.73
C ALA A 83 4.30 4.94 -5.32
N CYS A 84 3.24 5.44 -4.67
CA CYS A 84 2.81 4.94 -3.36
C CYS A 84 2.40 3.46 -3.39
N LEU A 85 1.64 3.05 -4.40
CA LEU A 85 1.23 1.66 -4.58
C LEU A 85 2.44 0.75 -4.83
N GLU A 86 3.36 1.15 -5.69
CA GLU A 86 4.57 0.38 -5.98
C GLU A 86 5.51 0.29 -4.78
N GLU A 87 5.71 1.39 -4.03
CA GLU A 87 6.52 1.37 -2.81
C GLU A 87 5.94 0.38 -1.79
N GLN A 88 4.61 0.35 -1.60
CA GLN A 88 3.98 -0.62 -0.70
C GLN A 88 4.02 -2.05 -1.26
N LEU A 89 3.87 -2.23 -2.57
CA LEU A 89 3.94 -3.55 -3.20
C LEU A 89 5.34 -4.14 -3.04
N ILE A 90 6.39 -3.33 -3.23
CA ILE A 90 7.77 -3.74 -2.98
C ILE A 90 7.96 -4.19 -1.53
N ARG A 91 7.40 -3.46 -0.55
CA ARG A 91 7.48 -3.86 0.87
C ARG A 91 6.78 -5.18 1.14
N ALA A 92 5.62 -5.40 0.53
CA ALA A 92 4.88 -6.66 0.66
C ALA A 92 5.67 -7.82 0.05
N LEU A 93 6.18 -7.65 -1.18
CA LEU A 93 6.98 -8.65 -1.90
C LEU A 93 8.32 -8.94 -1.21
N ALA A 94 9.01 -7.95 -0.67
CA ALA A 94 10.27 -8.14 0.04
C ALA A 94 10.12 -9.01 1.29
N ARG A 95 8.95 -8.97 1.92
CA ARG A 95 8.60 -9.78 3.09
C ARG A 95 8.05 -11.16 2.71
N LEU A 96 7.79 -11.42 1.43
CA LEU A 96 7.51 -12.76 0.92
C LEU A 96 8.86 -13.43 0.63
N ASP A 97 9.12 -14.59 1.23
CA ASP A 97 10.41 -15.33 1.08
C ASP A 97 10.56 -16.05 -0.28
N GLY A 98 9.91 -15.55 -1.34
CA GLY A 98 9.94 -16.13 -2.68
C GLY A 98 11.02 -15.52 -3.59
N PRO A 99 11.78 -16.32 -4.36
CA PRO A 99 12.75 -15.78 -5.33
C PRO A 99 12.08 -14.93 -6.43
N ASP A 100 10.89 -15.36 -6.88
CA ASP A 100 10.10 -14.64 -7.88
C ASP A 100 9.55 -13.32 -7.33
N ASP A 101 9.11 -13.31 -6.06
CA ASP A 101 8.62 -12.10 -5.38
C ASP A 101 9.75 -11.07 -5.27
N ARG A 102 10.96 -11.50 -4.90
CA ARG A 102 12.15 -10.63 -4.86
C ARG A 102 12.54 -10.11 -6.24
N ALA A 103 12.54 -10.96 -7.27
CA ALA A 103 12.83 -10.54 -8.64
C ALA A 103 11.84 -9.48 -9.12
N ARG A 104 10.54 -9.68 -8.82
CA ARG A 104 9.48 -8.72 -9.12
C ARG A 104 9.64 -7.41 -8.37
N ALA A 105 9.97 -7.46 -7.08
CA ALA A 105 10.23 -6.28 -6.27
C ALA A 105 11.41 -5.45 -6.81
N ARG A 106 12.50 -6.10 -7.25
CA ARG A 106 13.64 -5.43 -7.88
C ARG A 106 13.27 -4.76 -9.21
N ALA A 107 12.46 -5.42 -10.05
CA ALA A 107 11.99 -4.85 -11.31
C ALA A 107 11.15 -3.58 -11.09
N LEU A 108 10.27 -3.60 -10.08
CA LEU A 108 9.48 -2.43 -9.68
C LEU A 108 10.37 -1.30 -9.15
N LEU A 109 11.33 -1.61 -8.28
CA LEU A 109 12.25 -0.62 -7.73
C LEU A 109 13.07 0.08 -8.83
N SER A 110 13.58 -0.67 -9.81
CA SER A 110 14.31 -0.09 -10.95
C SER A 110 13.45 0.90 -11.74
N THR A 111 12.16 0.63 -11.87
CA THR A 111 11.20 1.52 -12.52
C THR A 111 10.97 2.78 -11.69
N LEU A 112 10.79 2.64 -10.37
CA LEU A 112 10.62 3.76 -9.44
C LEU A 112 11.83 4.69 -9.41
N GLU A 113 13.05 4.14 -9.42
CA GLU A 113 14.29 4.93 -9.36
C GLU A 113 14.46 5.86 -10.56
N ARG A 114 13.94 5.48 -11.73
CA ARG A 114 13.96 6.31 -12.94
C ARG A 114 12.98 7.49 -12.90
N ARG A 115 11.98 7.47 -12.01
CA ARG A 115 11.00 8.56 -11.89
C ARG A 115 11.58 9.73 -11.10
N PRO A 116 11.29 10.99 -11.47
CA PRO A 116 11.66 12.14 -10.65
C PRO A 116 11.07 12.01 -9.25
N GLY A 117 11.78 12.52 -8.25
CA GLY A 117 11.36 12.43 -6.86
C GLY A 117 12.12 13.41 -5.97
N ASP A 118 11.43 13.87 -4.93
CA ASP A 118 12.01 14.73 -3.90
C ASP A 118 13.01 13.98 -3.01
N ALA A 119 13.66 14.69 -2.09
CA ALA A 119 14.62 14.08 -1.17
C ALA A 119 13.99 12.95 -0.33
N ARG A 120 12.70 13.07 0.01
CA ARG A 120 11.97 12.07 0.79
C ARG A 120 11.74 10.79 -0.02
N ALA A 121 11.33 10.91 -1.28
CA ALA A 121 11.18 9.78 -2.19
C ALA A 121 12.51 9.06 -2.39
N ARG A 122 13.61 9.79 -2.58
CA ARG A 122 14.96 9.18 -2.68
C ARG A 122 15.32 8.37 -1.44
N ARG A 123 15.10 8.91 -0.24
CA ARG A 123 15.34 8.18 1.02
C ARG A 123 14.49 6.91 1.13
N ARG A 124 13.21 6.97 0.76
CA ARG A 124 12.33 5.79 0.76
C ARG A 124 12.83 4.71 -0.21
N ARG A 125 13.25 5.09 -1.41
CA ARG A 125 13.80 4.16 -2.42
C ARG A 125 15.10 3.49 -1.96
N ILE A 126 16.00 4.25 -1.31
CA ILE A 126 17.22 3.68 -0.70
C ILE A 126 16.86 2.61 0.34
N ALA A 127 15.94 2.92 1.25
CA ALA A 127 15.50 1.95 2.26
C ALA A 127 14.83 0.71 1.64
N LEU A 128 14.10 0.85 0.53
CA LEU A 128 13.55 -0.29 -0.20
C LEU A 128 14.64 -1.16 -0.84
N ARG A 129 15.69 -0.54 -1.39
CA ARG A 129 16.84 -1.26 -1.95
C ARG A 129 17.55 -2.08 -0.88
N GLU A 130 17.86 -1.45 0.25
CA GLU A 130 18.51 -2.12 1.39
C GLU A 130 17.69 -3.32 1.89
N ALA A 131 16.36 -3.20 1.92
CA ALA A 131 15.46 -4.31 2.30
C ALA A 131 15.40 -5.47 1.28
N LEU A 132 15.81 -5.26 0.02
CA LEU A 132 15.83 -6.30 -1.03
C LEU A 132 17.20 -6.96 -1.20
N ASP A 133 18.26 -6.29 -0.72
CA ASP A 133 19.63 -6.76 -0.79
C ASP A 133 20.06 -7.52 0.47
N GLY A 134 19.36 -7.31 1.60
CA GLY A 134 19.47 -8.13 2.82
C GLY A 134 18.75 -9.46 2.71
#